data_AF-A0A0C1N514-F1
#
_entry.id   AF-A0A0C1N514-F1
#
_cell.length_a   1.000
_cell.length_b   1.000
_cell.length_c   1.000
_cell.angle_alpha   90.00
_cell.angle_beta   90.00
_cell.angle_gamma   90.00
#
_symmetry.space_group_name_H-M   'P 1'
#
loop_
_entity.id
_entity.type
_entity.pdbx_description
1 polymer ?
#
loop_
_entity_poly.entity_id
_entity_poly.type
_entity_poly.pdbx_seq_one_letter_code
_entity_poly.pdbx_strand_id
1 'polypeptide(L)'
;MDDLKAVVAQNQESRRRIAQEAEGLLEEESEAFDVWLRSLETVTTISCLRDKIETIREQELEKALSRLGSEFAEKHQEVIEALTRGIVNKILHDPMVQLRAQQDVEARRRCMQTLQMLFNLDVEELFS
;
A
#
# COMPACT_ATOMS: atom_id res chain seq x y z
N MET A 1 50.25 5.82 -36.00
CA MET A 1 49.55 4.53 -35.79
C MET A 1 49.32 4.26 -34.30
N ASP A 2 50.17 4.78 -33.40
CA ASP A 2 50.01 4.66 -31.94
C ASP A 2 48.89 5.50 -31.33
N ASP A 3 48.69 6.75 -31.80
CA ASP A 3 47.64 7.63 -31.24
C ASP A 3 46.22 7.07 -31.41
N LEU A 4 45.97 6.39 -32.53
CA LEU A 4 44.69 5.72 -32.78
C LEU A 4 44.47 4.53 -31.82
N LYS A 5 45.53 3.81 -31.43
CA LYS A 5 45.43 2.70 -30.47
C LYS A 5 45.11 3.24 -29.07
N ALA A 6 45.72 4.36 -28.68
CA ALA A 6 45.45 5.00 -27.39
C ALA A 6 43.99 5.50 -27.28
N VAL A 7 43.47 6.15 -28.32
CA VAL A 7 42.07 6.62 -28.36
C VAL A 7 41.07 5.46 -28.34
N VAL A 8 41.36 4.36 -29.05
CA VAL A 8 40.50 3.16 -29.02
C VAL A 8 40.48 2.52 -27.64
N ALA A 9 41.64 2.41 -26.97
CA ALA A 9 41.73 1.89 -25.61
C ALA A 9 40.97 2.76 -24.60
N GLN A 10 41.13 4.08 -24.67
CA GLN A 10 40.40 5.04 -23.83
C GLN A 10 38.88 4.94 -24.04
N ASN A 11 38.43 4.78 -25.29
CA ASN A 11 37.01 4.60 -25.61
C ASN A 11 36.46 3.25 -25.15
N GLN A 12 37.28 2.19 -25.10
CA GLN A 12 36.87 0.90 -24.54
C GLN A 12 36.74 0.98 -23.02
N GLU A 13 37.69 1.61 -22.34
CA GLU A 13 37.65 1.80 -20.89
C GLU A 13 36.49 2.71 -20.46
N SER A 14 36.24 3.79 -21.19
CA SER A 14 35.07 4.65 -20.98
C SER A 14 33.75 3.89 -21.15
N ARG A 15 33.60 3.11 -22.24
CA ARG A 15 32.40 2.28 -22.45
C ARG A 15 32.21 1.22 -21.36
N ARG A 16 33.29 0.61 -20.88
CA ARG A 16 33.23 -0.37 -19.79
C ARG A 16 32.75 0.27 -18.49
N ARG A 17 33.21 1.48 -18.18
CA ARG A 17 32.76 2.23 -16.99
C ARG A 17 31.28 2.60 -17.07
N ILE A 18 30.85 3.12 -18.22
CA ILE A 18 29.43 3.46 -18.45
C ILE A 18 28.55 2.20 -18.36
N ALA A 19 29.01 1.06 -18.88
CA ALA A 19 28.29 -0.20 -18.76
C ALA A 19 28.16 -0.64 -17.29
N GLN A 20 29.21 -0.52 -16.48
CA GLN A 20 29.16 -0.84 -15.05
C GLN A 20 28.23 0.09 -14.27
N GLU A 21 28.26 1.39 -14.57
CA GLU A 21 27.32 2.36 -13.98
C GLU A 21 25.86 2.04 -14.35
N ALA A 22 25.62 1.66 -15.62
CA ALA A 22 24.30 1.28 -16.09
C ALA A 22 23.82 -0.05 -15.47
N GLU A 23 24.71 -1.03 -15.30
CA GLU A 23 24.39 -2.30 -14.61
C GLU A 23 23.96 -2.04 -13.16
N GLY A 24 24.65 -1.17 -12.42
CA GLY A 24 24.28 -0.81 -11.05
C GLY A 24 22.91 -0.13 -10.98
N LEU A 25 22.63 0.82 -11.88
CA LEU A 25 21.32 1.46 -11.95
C LEU A 25 20.19 0.47 -12.28
N LEU A 26 20.43 -0.47 -13.20
CA LEU A 26 19.46 -1.50 -13.55
C LEU A 26 19.16 -2.44 -12.38
N GLU A 27 20.16 -2.76 -11.56
CA GLU A 27 19.98 -3.59 -10.37
C GLU A 27 19.10 -2.87 -9.34
N GLU A 28 19.35 -1.58 -9.08
CA GLU A 28 18.52 -0.74 -8.20
C GLU A 28 17.06 -0.65 -8.67
N GLU A 29 16.84 -0.42 -9.97
CA GLU A 29 15.49 -0.34 -10.55
C GLU A 29 14.78 -1.70 -10.53
N SER A 30 15.53 -2.80 -10.74
CA SER A 30 14.97 -4.15 -10.65
C SER A 30 14.52 -4.49 -9.22
N GLU A 31 15.31 -4.10 -8.21
CA GLU A 31 14.93 -4.25 -6.81
C GLU A 31 13.68 -3.41 -6.48
N ALA A 32 13.65 -2.15 -6.91
CA ALA A 32 12.49 -1.28 -6.72
C ALA A 32 11.21 -1.84 -7.36
N PHE A 33 11.34 -2.39 -8.57
CA PHE A 33 10.24 -3.05 -9.27
C PHE A 33 9.71 -4.28 -8.51
N ASP A 34 10.60 -5.13 -8.02
CA ASP A 34 10.24 -6.32 -7.24
C ASP A 34 9.50 -5.95 -5.94
N VAL A 35 9.97 -4.91 -5.24
CA VAL A 35 9.29 -4.37 -4.05
C VAL A 35 7.89 -3.86 -4.39
N TRP A 36 7.77 -3.10 -5.48
CA TRP A 36 6.48 -2.59 -5.94
C TRP A 36 5.51 -3.71 -6.31
N LEU A 37 5.95 -4.69 -7.10
CA LEU A 37 5.13 -5.83 -7.52
C LEU A 37 4.62 -6.63 -6.31
N ARG A 38 5.50 -6.87 -5.33
CA ARG A 38 5.18 -7.53 -4.06
C ARG A 38 4.19 -6.76 -3.21
N SER A 39 4.20 -5.43 -3.27
CA SER A 39 3.23 -4.60 -2.54
C SER A 39 1.80 -4.80 -3.04
N LEU A 40 1.61 -5.17 -4.32
CA LEU A 40 0.29 -5.39 -4.93
C LEU A 40 -0.46 -6.57 -4.29
N GLU A 41 0.23 -7.56 -3.74
CA GLU A 41 -0.36 -8.69 -3.01
C GLU A 41 -1.20 -8.23 -1.81
N THR A 42 -0.87 -7.06 -1.24
CA THR A 42 -1.56 -6.51 -0.07
C THR A 42 -2.86 -5.80 -0.41
N VAL A 43 -3.07 -5.42 -1.67
CA VAL A 43 -4.16 -4.54 -2.11
C VAL A 43 -5.52 -5.13 -1.76
N THR A 44 -5.74 -6.41 -2.08
CA THR A 44 -7.00 -7.12 -1.80
C THR A 44 -7.31 -7.12 -0.30
N THR A 45 -6.36 -7.55 0.54
CA THR A 45 -6.55 -7.59 2.00
C THR A 45 -6.84 -6.20 2.58
N ILE A 46 -6.13 -5.17 2.10
CA ILE A 46 -6.33 -3.78 2.52
C ILE A 46 -7.72 -3.28 2.12
N SER A 47 -8.19 -3.60 0.91
CA SER A 47 -9.53 -3.22 0.45
C SER A 47 -10.59 -3.87 1.33
N CYS A 48 -10.54 -5.19 1.53
CA CYS A 48 -11.51 -5.90 2.35
C CYS A 48 -11.53 -5.39 3.79
N LEU A 49 -10.36 -5.08 4.37
CA LEU A 49 -10.27 -4.51 5.71
C LEU A 49 -10.93 -3.12 5.78
N ARG A 50 -10.68 -2.26 4.80
CA ARG A 50 -11.32 -0.94 4.73
C ARG A 50 -12.83 -1.08 4.66
N ASP A 51 -13.31 -1.91 3.75
CA ASP A 51 -14.75 -2.08 3.49
C ASP A 51 -15.45 -2.68 4.73
N LYS A 52 -14.79 -3.62 5.42
CA LYS A 52 -15.28 -4.17 6.70
C LYS A 52 -15.43 -3.11 7.78
N ILE A 53 -14.43 -2.23 7.94
CA ILE A 53 -14.45 -1.19 8.97
C ILE A 53 -15.42 -0.06 8.61
N GLU A 54 -15.51 0.34 7.34
CA GLU A 54 -16.51 1.31 6.89
C GLU A 54 -17.93 0.79 7.07
N THR A 55 -18.18 -0.49 6.78
CA THR A 55 -19.48 -1.13 7.05
C THR A 55 -19.85 -1.02 8.54
N ILE A 56 -18.90 -1.27 9.44
CA ILE A 56 -19.12 -1.12 10.90
C ILE A 56 -19.42 0.34 11.24
N ARG A 57 -18.65 1.29 10.68
CA ARG A 57 -18.84 2.72 10.91
C ARG A 57 -20.23 3.18 10.49
N GLU A 58 -20.68 2.79 9.30
CA GLU A 58 -21.99 3.15 8.76
C GLU A 58 -23.12 2.58 9.62
N GLN A 59 -23.04 1.31 10.01
CA GLN A 59 -24.02 0.67 10.89
C GLN A 59 -24.13 1.37 12.25
N GLU A 60 -23.00 1.70 12.88
CA GLU A 60 -23.01 2.38 14.17
C GLU A 60 -23.46 3.85 14.05
N LEU A 61 -23.13 4.51 12.95
CA LEU A 61 -23.60 5.85 12.67
C LEU A 61 -25.12 5.87 12.47
N GLU A 62 -25.67 4.96 11.66
CA GLU A 62 -27.11 4.86 11.43
C GLU A 62 -27.86 4.63 12.75
N LYS A 63 -27.37 3.71 13.59
CA LYS A 63 -27.90 3.49 14.94
C LYS A 63 -27.84 4.76 15.78
N ALA A 64 -26.73 5.49 15.78
CA ALA A 64 -26.60 6.73 16.53
C ALA A 64 -27.60 7.80 16.03
N LEU A 65 -27.68 8.01 14.71
CA LEU A 65 -28.57 8.99 14.10
C LEU A 65 -30.04 8.67 14.33
N SER A 66 -30.44 7.39 14.26
CA SER A 66 -31.82 6.96 14.54
C SER A 66 -32.29 7.30 15.95
N ARG A 67 -31.35 7.40 16.91
CA ARG A 67 -31.62 7.73 18.32
C ARG A 67 -31.61 9.23 18.61
N LEU A 68 -31.02 10.03 17.71
CA LEU A 68 -30.81 11.47 17.96
C LEU A 68 -32.04 12.35 17.63
N GLY A 69 -33.11 11.77 17.11
CA GLY A 69 -34.36 12.51 16.84
C GLY A 69 -34.21 13.60 15.77
N SER A 70 -35.32 14.21 15.36
CA SER A 70 -35.34 15.22 14.30
C SER A 70 -34.71 16.57 14.69
N GLU A 71 -34.33 16.74 15.96
CA GLU A 71 -33.72 17.97 16.49
C GLU A 71 -32.23 18.08 16.12
N PHE A 72 -31.60 16.97 15.74
CA PHE A 72 -30.25 16.96 15.18
C PHE A 72 -30.31 17.29 13.68
N ALA A 73 -30.23 18.59 13.36
CA ALA A 73 -30.16 19.09 11.99
C ALA A 73 -28.94 18.56 11.21
N GLU A 74 -29.00 18.69 9.87
CA GLU A 74 -27.99 18.27 8.88
C GLU A 74 -26.53 18.63 9.29
N LYS A 75 -26.33 19.84 9.83
CA LYS A 75 -25.02 20.31 10.30
C LYS A 75 -24.41 19.46 11.42
N HIS A 76 -25.23 18.90 12.32
CA HIS A 76 -24.73 18.01 13.36
C HIS A 76 -24.41 16.61 12.83
N GLN A 77 -25.17 16.15 11.83
CA GLN A 77 -24.89 14.87 11.16
C GLN A 77 -23.55 14.91 10.44
N GLU A 78 -23.24 16.00 9.73
CA GLU A 78 -21.94 16.20 9.07
C GLU A 78 -20.76 16.15 10.04
N VAL A 79 -20.90 16.74 11.23
CA VAL A 79 -19.85 16.73 12.26
C VAL A 79 -19.61 15.31 12.79
N ILE A 80 -20.67 14.52 13.01
CA ILE A 80 -20.55 13.13 13.45
C ILE A 80 -19.98 12.25 12.33
N GLU A 81 -20.38 12.47 11.08
CA GLU A 81 -19.81 11.79 9.90
C GLU A 81 -18.29 12.06 9.81
N ALA A 82 -17.88 13.32 9.92
CA ALA A 82 -16.47 13.70 9.88
C ALA A 82 -15.67 13.10 11.05
N LEU A 83 -16.26 13.09 12.25
CA LEU A 83 -15.65 12.47 13.44
C LEU A 83 -15.42 10.97 13.24
N THR A 84 -16.47 10.24 12.85
CA THR A 84 -16.40 8.78 12.69
C THR A 84 -15.45 8.38 11.57
N ARG A 85 -15.47 9.08 10.42
CA ARG A 85 -14.48 8.89 9.34
C ARG A 85 -13.07 9.19 9.82
N GLY A 86 -12.88 10.25 10.62
CA GLY A 86 -11.58 10.59 11.22
C GLY A 86 -11.02 9.48 12.11
N ILE A 87 -11.89 8.80 12.87
CA ILE A 87 -11.50 7.65 13.69
C ILE A 87 -11.10 6.47 12.80
N VAL A 88 -11.93 6.11 11.81
CA VAL A 88 -11.64 5.01 10.88
C VAL A 88 -10.32 5.22 10.14
N ASN A 89 -10.12 6.43 9.60
CA ASN A 89 -8.88 6.79 8.91
C ASN A 89 -7.65 6.61 9.81
N LYS A 90 -7.73 7.03 11.09
CA LYS A 90 -6.63 6.88 12.05
C LYS A 90 -6.36 5.42 12.40
N ILE A 91 -7.41 4.61 12.55
CA ILE A 91 -7.27 3.17 12.81
C ILE A 91 -6.62 2.46 11.62
N LEU A 92 -7.01 2.82 10.40
CA LEU A 92 -6.58 2.14 9.18
C LEU A 92 -5.21 2.58 8.68
N HIS A 93 -4.79 3.81 8.98
CA HIS A 93 -3.54 4.38 8.48
C HIS A 93 -2.34 3.46 8.76
N ASP A 94 -2.05 3.17 10.03
CA ASP A 94 -0.84 2.44 10.41
C ASP A 94 -0.84 1.00 9.90
N PRO A 95 -1.91 0.19 10.07
CA PRO A 95 -1.96 -1.17 9.52
C PRO A 95 -1.73 -1.21 8.00
N MET A 96 -2.32 -0.28 7.24
CA MET A 96 -2.16 -0.24 5.78
C MET A 96 -0.73 0.14 5.38
N VAL A 97 -0.15 1.16 6.03
CA VAL A 97 1.22 1.61 5.75
C VAL A 97 2.23 0.52 6.10
N GLN A 98 2.11 -0.09 7.28
CA GLN A 98 3.02 -1.14 7.74
C GLN A 98 2.92 -2.41 6.88
N LEU A 99 1.71 -2.78 6.43
CA LEU A 99 1.54 -3.95 5.58
C LEU A 99 2.17 -3.77 4.20
N ARG A 100 2.05 -2.59 3.59
CA ARG A 100 2.69 -2.25 2.29
C ARG A 100 4.21 -2.13 2.40
N ALA A 101 4.72 -1.62 3.52
CA ALA A 101 6.14 -1.41 3.74
C ALA A 101 6.91 -2.70 4.09
N GLN A 102 6.21 -3.79 4.43
CA GLN A 102 6.83 -5.05 4.84
C GLN A 102 7.53 -5.74 3.65
N GLN A 103 8.87 -5.81 3.72
CA GLN A 103 9.72 -6.37 2.66
C GLN A 103 9.84 -7.90 2.73
N ASP A 104 9.78 -8.48 3.94
CA ASP A 104 9.78 -9.93 4.12
C ASP A 104 8.44 -10.51 3.67
N VAL A 105 8.48 -11.32 2.61
CA VAL A 105 7.31 -11.94 1.97
C VAL A 105 6.55 -12.85 2.95
N GLU A 106 7.26 -13.64 3.75
CA GLU A 106 6.63 -14.56 4.68
C GLU A 106 6.05 -13.82 5.89
N ALA A 107 6.73 -12.78 6.38
CA ALA A 107 6.18 -11.90 7.40
C ALA A 107 4.93 -11.18 6.91
N ARG A 108 4.95 -10.63 5.69
CA ARG A 108 3.80 -9.96 5.06
C ARG A 108 2.62 -10.90 4.89
N ARG A 109 2.86 -12.12 4.39
CA ARG A 109 1.82 -13.16 4.24
C ARG A 109 1.19 -13.51 5.59
N ARG A 110 1.98 -13.71 6.64
CA ARG A 110 1.46 -13.96 8.00
C ARG A 110 0.64 -12.79 8.53
N CYS A 111 1.08 -11.55 8.31
CA CYS A 111 0.29 -10.37 8.69
C CYS A 111 -1.05 -10.31 7.95
N MET A 112 -1.07 -10.58 6.64
CA MET A 112 -2.31 -10.62 5.86
C MET A 112 -3.27 -11.69 6.38
N GLN A 113 -2.79 -12.92 6.58
CA GLN A 113 -3.58 -14.02 7.15
C GLN A 113 -4.12 -13.68 8.55
N THR A 114 -3.32 -12.99 9.37
CA THR A 114 -3.74 -12.55 10.69
C THR A 114 -4.87 -11.52 10.60
N LEU A 115 -4.76 -10.53 9.70
CA LEU A 115 -5.83 -9.55 9.48
C LEU A 115 -7.09 -10.21 8.93
N GLN A 116 -6.96 -11.12 7.96
CA GLN A 116 -8.07 -11.88 7.40
C GLN A 116 -8.81 -12.68 8.49
N MET A 117 -8.07 -13.36 9.37
CA MET A 117 -8.64 -14.12 10.49
C MET A 117 -9.29 -13.22 11.53
N LEU A 118 -8.60 -12.17 12.00
CA LEU A 118 -9.07 -11.32 13.10
C LEU A 118 -10.29 -10.47 12.71
N PHE A 119 -10.37 -10.05 11.44
CA PHE A 119 -11.46 -9.22 10.94
C PHE A 119 -12.47 -9.99 10.09
N ASN A 120 -12.27 -11.30 9.90
CA ASN A 120 -13.09 -12.17 9.05
C ASN A 120 -13.30 -11.56 7.66
N LEU A 121 -12.18 -11.31 6.96
CA LEU A 121 -12.16 -10.66 5.65
C LEU A 121 -12.35 -11.69 4.53
N ASP A 122 -13.31 -11.44 3.64
CA ASP A 122 -13.50 -12.24 2.43
C ASP A 122 -12.61 -11.71 1.31
N VAL A 123 -11.49 -12.40 1.09
CA VAL A 123 -10.48 -12.04 0.08
C VAL A 123 -10.59 -12.87 -1.20
N GLU A 124 -11.44 -13.89 -1.23
CA GLU A 124 -11.63 -14.80 -2.37
C GLU A 124 -12.56 -14.22 -3.46
N GLU A 125 -13.47 -13.30 -3.11
CA GLU A 125 -14.51 -12.79 -4.02
C GLU A 125 -14.06 -11.72 -5.02
N LEU A 126 -12.87 -11.12 -4.87
CA LEU A 126 -12.46 -9.97 -5.71
C LEU A 126 -12.02 -10.33 -7.14
N PHE A 127 -11.99 -11.61 -7.49
CA PHE A 127 -11.61 -12.12 -8.83
C PHE A 127 -12.62 -13.10 -9.45
N SER A 128 -13.84 -13.22 -8.90
CA SER A 128 -14.97 -13.91 -9.56
C SER A 128 -15.94 -12.91 -10.18
#